data_AF-A0A954LQ58-F1
#
_entry.id   AF-A0A954LQ58-F1
#
_cell.length_a   1.000
_cell.length_b   1.000
_cell.length_c   1.000
_cell.angle_alpha   90.00
_cell.angle_beta   90.00
_cell.angle_gamma   90.00
#
_symmetry.space_group_name_H-M   'P 1'
#
loop_
_entity.id
_entity.type
_entity.pdbx_description
1 polymer ?
#
loop_
_entity_poly.entity_id
_entity_poly.type
_entity_poly.pdbx_seq_one_letter_code
_entity_poly.pdbx_strand_id
1 'polypeptide(L)'
;MRRLRPLSPPLPNRDGTTLTEVLMAILCMGIGVVAVASLFPIALLRSVQATQLTSGTILRYNAETFVDVNPSVVFDPDVDSNATEHFSTNYLVDPLGWNILNVDAGATQANSVGNMARFNVGIGSEAAAENFVTLPDSWITVHEDVPTGNNDNSVTLDVAIPEDVYNTATTNDDIIDGLLNRYDSDGDGVIDQDMLRLVLFSVDENLSEVRYIKSLSQISGTTIGWPTTGTNAQTPLPDNGQYRNNNVSRVRIEVRERRSTWMLNVRNFTVDPSVPQALVDVVIFFRRAPSVEDETTFNLTFVVPRTYSVGVAGDKPKIKKGSFMLDTDTGAWHRIQKVDETTDPYRITLEKNSAGSLGGHTVAFMQGVIDVYPLGSKP
;
A
#
# COMPACT_ATOMS: atom_id res chain seq x y z
N MET A 1 90.20 18.31 0.02
CA MET A 1 89.91 16.88 -0.24
C MET A 1 88.41 16.65 -0.09
N ARG A 2 87.68 16.48 -1.21
CA ARG A 2 86.22 16.33 -1.26
C ARG A 2 85.90 14.84 -1.09
N ARG A 3 85.34 14.44 0.06
CA ARG A 3 84.91 13.05 0.32
C ARG A 3 83.77 12.70 -0.64
N LEU A 4 84.02 11.76 -1.55
CA LEU A 4 82.99 11.16 -2.40
C LEU A 4 82.06 10.32 -1.51
N ARG A 5 80.74 10.56 -1.61
CA ARG A 5 79.73 9.74 -0.93
C ARG A 5 79.73 8.32 -1.52
N PRO A 6 79.59 7.27 -0.70
CA PRO A 6 79.44 5.91 -1.21
C PRO A 6 78.14 5.78 -2.04
N LEU A 7 78.23 5.08 -3.17
CA LEU A 7 77.11 4.73 -4.04
C LEU A 7 76.09 3.90 -3.25
N SER A 8 74.81 4.27 -3.36
CA SER A 8 73.69 3.54 -2.75
C SER A 8 73.69 2.07 -3.21
N PRO A 9 73.37 1.11 -2.33
CA PRO A 9 73.28 -0.30 -2.71
C PRO A 9 72.22 -0.50 -3.80
N PRO A 10 72.40 -1.49 -4.70
CA PRO A 10 71.44 -1.80 -5.75
C PRO A 10 70.08 -2.14 -5.10
N LEU A 11 69.03 -1.54 -5.63
CA LEU A 11 67.67 -1.80 -5.16
C LEU A 11 67.37 -3.31 -5.29
N PRO A 12 66.75 -3.94 -4.28
CA PRO A 12 66.42 -5.36 -4.32
C PRO A 12 65.61 -5.67 -5.57
N ASN A 13 66.02 -6.72 -6.28
CA ASN A 13 65.33 -7.19 -7.48
C ASN A 13 63.88 -7.52 -7.09
N ARG A 14 62.93 -6.92 -7.79
CA ARG A 14 61.51 -7.22 -7.58
C ARG A 14 61.26 -8.59 -8.21
N ASP A 15 61.23 -9.63 -7.38
CA ASP A 15 60.73 -10.95 -7.81
C ASP A 15 59.28 -10.76 -8.27
N GLY A 16 59.01 -11.09 -9.53
CA GLY A 16 57.67 -10.99 -10.09
C GLY A 16 56.71 -11.96 -9.40
N THR A 17 55.42 -11.60 -9.36
CA THR A 17 54.37 -12.49 -8.85
C THR A 17 54.33 -13.79 -9.66
N THR A 18 54.32 -14.93 -8.98
CA THR A 18 54.25 -16.23 -9.65
C THR A 18 52.85 -16.46 -10.23
N LEU A 19 52.76 -17.22 -11.32
CA LEU A 19 51.47 -17.59 -11.92
C LEU A 19 50.54 -18.25 -10.89
N THR A 20 51.10 -19.06 -9.98
CA THR A 20 50.34 -19.71 -8.91
C THR A 20 49.75 -18.72 -7.91
N GLU A 21 50.47 -17.67 -7.53
CA GLU A 21 49.93 -16.60 -6.67
C GLU A 21 48.77 -15.87 -7.35
N VAL A 22 48.91 -15.58 -8.65
CA VAL A 22 47.84 -14.94 -9.43
C VAL A 22 46.60 -15.85 -9.51
N LEU A 23 46.79 -17.15 -9.79
CA LEU A 23 45.69 -18.10 -9.85
C LEU A 23 45.00 -18.29 -8.50
N MET A 24 45.76 -18.36 -7.40
CA MET A 24 45.20 -18.41 -6.05
C MET A 24 44.46 -17.12 -5.71
N ALA A 25 44.99 -15.95 -6.10
CA ALA A 25 44.32 -14.67 -5.89
C ALA A 25 43.00 -14.58 -6.66
N ILE A 26 42.98 -15.02 -7.94
CA ILE A 26 41.76 -15.06 -8.75
C ILE A 26 40.75 -16.06 -8.18
N LEU A 27 41.19 -17.22 -7.69
CA LEU A 27 40.30 -18.20 -7.05
C LEU A 27 39.64 -17.61 -5.80
N CYS A 28 40.43 -17.03 -4.89
CA CYS A 28 39.92 -16.42 -3.66
C CYS A 28 39.00 -15.23 -3.96
N MET A 29 39.38 -14.38 -4.93
CA MET A 29 38.54 -13.27 -5.38
C MET A 29 37.23 -13.79 -6.00
N GLY A 30 37.29 -14.82 -6.83
CA GLY A 30 36.12 -15.42 -7.48
C GLY A 30 35.11 -15.94 -6.46
N ILE A 31 35.56 -16.65 -5.43
CA ILE A 31 34.69 -17.12 -4.33
C ILE A 31 34.06 -15.91 -3.60
N GLY A 32 34.84 -14.87 -3.31
CA GLY A 32 34.33 -13.65 -2.67
C GLY A 32 33.26 -12.94 -3.51
N VAL A 33 33.49 -12.79 -4.81
CA VAL A 33 32.54 -12.14 -5.74
C VAL A 33 31.26 -12.96 -5.87
N VAL A 34 31.34 -14.29 -5.99
CA VAL A 34 30.15 -15.16 -6.07
C VAL A 34 29.33 -15.11 -4.78
N ALA A 35 29.99 -15.07 -3.62
CA ALA A 35 29.30 -14.93 -2.33
C ALA A 35 28.57 -13.58 -2.20
N VAL A 36 29.22 -12.47 -2.56
CA VAL A 36 28.59 -11.13 -2.53
C VAL A 36 27.44 -11.04 -3.54
N ALA A 37 27.65 -11.53 -4.77
CA ALA A 37 26.66 -11.47 -5.83
C ALA A 37 25.38 -12.27 -5.50
N SER A 38 25.49 -13.36 -4.72
CA SER A 38 24.34 -14.18 -4.31
C SER A 38 23.67 -13.69 -3.02
N LEU A 39 24.46 -13.27 -2.01
CA LEU A 39 23.92 -12.88 -0.70
C LEU A 39 23.35 -11.47 -0.69
N PHE A 40 23.91 -10.53 -1.45
CA PHE A 40 23.45 -9.13 -1.45
C PHE A 40 21.99 -8.98 -1.91
N PRO A 41 21.56 -9.56 -3.06
CA PRO A 41 20.15 -9.48 -3.47
C PRO A 41 19.19 -10.12 -2.46
N ILE A 42 19.58 -11.24 -1.84
CA ILE A 42 18.78 -11.91 -0.81
C ILE A 42 18.62 -11.02 0.43
N ALA A 43 19.70 -10.35 0.85
CA ALA A 43 19.67 -9.43 1.98
C ALA A 43 18.75 -8.22 1.71
N LEU A 44 18.81 -7.65 0.50
CA LEU A 44 17.91 -6.57 0.10
C LEU A 44 16.44 -7.01 0.11
N LEU A 45 16.11 -8.17 -0.48
CA LEU A 45 14.74 -8.68 -0.47
C LEU A 45 14.22 -8.92 0.95
N ARG A 46 15.05 -9.46 1.85
CA ARG A 46 14.68 -9.64 3.26
C ARG A 46 14.48 -8.32 3.99
N SER A 47 15.28 -7.29 3.67
CA SER A 47 15.13 -5.94 4.24
C SER A 47 13.81 -5.29 3.81
N VAL A 48 13.46 -5.41 2.52
CA VAL A 48 12.17 -4.92 1.99
C VAL A 48 11.00 -5.65 2.65
N GLN A 49 11.07 -6.99 2.74
CA GLN A 49 10.05 -7.78 3.42
C GLN A 49 9.89 -7.41 4.90
N ALA A 50 11.00 -7.18 5.61
CA ALA A 50 10.96 -6.73 7.00
C ALA A 50 10.26 -5.37 7.14
N THR A 51 10.54 -4.43 6.23
CA THR A 51 9.88 -3.11 6.21
C THR A 51 8.37 -3.23 5.96
N GLN A 52 7.98 -4.12 5.04
CA GLN A 52 6.56 -4.40 4.75
C GLN A 52 5.85 -5.02 5.96
N LEU A 53 6.49 -5.95 6.67
CA LEU A 53 5.93 -6.56 7.88
C LEU A 53 5.79 -5.55 9.03
N THR A 54 6.76 -4.66 9.22
CA THR A 54 6.67 -3.58 10.22
C THR A 54 5.51 -2.64 9.90
N SER A 55 5.42 -2.19 8.64
CA SER A 55 4.33 -1.31 8.18
C SER A 55 2.96 -1.99 8.34
N GLY A 56 2.86 -3.27 7.99
CA GLY A 56 1.64 -4.06 8.17
C GLY A 56 1.27 -4.27 9.63
N THR A 57 2.25 -4.42 10.52
CA THR A 57 2.00 -4.51 11.97
C THR A 57 1.43 -3.21 12.52
N ILE A 58 1.92 -2.05 12.07
CA ILE A 58 1.36 -0.75 12.47
C ILE A 58 -0.09 -0.61 11.98
N LEU A 59 -0.37 -0.96 10.72
CA LEU A 59 -1.73 -0.94 10.18
C LEU A 59 -2.68 -1.86 10.91
N ARG A 60 -2.21 -3.06 11.29
CA ARG A 60 -2.98 -3.98 12.13
C ARG A 60 -3.41 -3.29 13.43
N TYR A 61 -2.50 -2.63 14.13
CA TYR A 61 -2.85 -1.93 15.39
C TYR A 61 -3.83 -0.77 15.16
N ASN A 62 -3.72 -0.05 14.04
CA ASN A 62 -4.69 0.98 13.67
C ASN A 62 -6.08 0.38 13.42
N ALA A 63 -6.16 -0.72 12.66
CA ALA A 63 -7.41 -1.43 12.39
C ALA A 63 -8.02 -2.05 13.66
N GLU A 64 -7.19 -2.62 14.53
CA GLU A 64 -7.60 -3.17 15.82
C GLU A 64 -8.16 -2.08 16.74
N THR A 65 -7.46 -0.94 16.85
CA THR A 65 -7.94 0.21 17.62
C THR A 65 -9.26 0.75 17.06
N PHE A 66 -9.39 0.78 15.74
CA PHE A 66 -10.64 1.20 15.10
C PHE A 66 -11.81 0.27 15.45
N VAL A 67 -11.61 -1.05 15.36
CA VAL A 67 -12.62 -2.04 15.75
C VAL A 67 -12.96 -1.93 17.23
N ASP A 68 -11.98 -1.64 18.10
CA ASP A 68 -12.21 -1.49 19.54
C ASP A 68 -12.98 -0.21 19.89
N VAL A 69 -12.76 0.88 19.15
CA VAL A 69 -13.49 2.14 19.31
C VAL A 69 -14.90 2.06 18.71
N ASN A 70 -15.05 1.37 17.58
CA ASN A 70 -16.31 1.22 16.85
C ASN A 70 -16.68 -0.26 16.69
N PRO A 71 -17.08 -0.95 17.77
CA PRO A 71 -17.44 -2.37 17.71
C PRO A 71 -18.64 -2.63 16.79
N SER A 72 -19.48 -1.63 16.56
CA SER A 72 -20.61 -1.73 15.63
C SER A 72 -20.18 -2.12 14.22
N VAL A 73 -18.98 -1.77 13.77
CA VAL A 73 -18.51 -2.10 12.41
C VAL A 73 -18.40 -3.62 12.17
N VAL A 74 -18.25 -4.39 13.25
CA VAL A 74 -18.19 -5.86 13.21
C VAL A 74 -19.57 -6.50 13.13
N PHE A 75 -20.65 -5.74 13.28
CA PHE A 75 -22.02 -6.27 13.31
C PHE A 75 -22.99 -5.51 12.39
N ASP A 76 -22.72 -4.24 12.13
CA ASP A 76 -23.46 -3.27 11.34
C ASP A 76 -22.43 -2.51 10.45
N PRO A 77 -21.92 -3.17 9.40
CA PRO A 77 -20.88 -2.64 8.52
C PRO A 77 -21.43 -1.68 7.44
N ASP A 78 -22.75 -1.62 7.22
CA ASP A 78 -23.41 -0.70 6.29
C ASP A 78 -24.02 0.54 7.00
N VAL A 79 -24.03 0.55 8.33
CA VAL A 79 -24.37 1.70 9.19
C VAL A 79 -25.86 2.05 9.10
N ASP A 80 -26.71 1.04 8.92
CA ASP A 80 -28.17 1.20 8.81
C ASP A 80 -28.89 1.00 10.17
N SER A 81 -28.14 0.72 11.24
CA SER A 81 -28.62 0.40 12.60
C SER A 81 -29.30 -0.97 12.75
N ASN A 82 -29.18 -1.86 11.76
CA ASN A 82 -29.72 -3.21 11.77
C ASN A 82 -28.61 -4.27 11.90
N ALA A 83 -27.91 -4.28 13.03
CA ALA A 83 -26.82 -5.24 13.28
C ALA A 83 -27.19 -6.73 13.10
N THR A 84 -28.48 -7.09 13.17
CA THR A 84 -28.89 -8.51 13.14
C THR A 84 -28.81 -9.14 11.74
N GLU A 85 -28.82 -8.34 10.66
CA GLU A 85 -28.92 -8.90 9.31
C GLU A 85 -27.65 -9.62 8.84
N HIS A 86 -26.50 -9.27 9.41
CA HIS A 86 -25.22 -9.89 9.06
C HIS A 86 -24.81 -11.02 10.02
N PHE A 87 -25.69 -11.41 10.95
CA PHE A 87 -25.38 -12.46 11.93
C PHE A 87 -25.31 -13.88 11.36
N SER A 88 -25.68 -14.09 10.10
CA SER A 88 -25.62 -15.40 9.45
C SER A 88 -24.67 -15.45 8.26
N THR A 89 -23.96 -14.37 7.96
CA THR A 89 -23.16 -14.25 6.74
C THR A 89 -21.73 -13.85 7.07
N ASN A 90 -20.80 -14.35 6.25
CA ASN A 90 -19.42 -13.87 6.25
C ASN A 90 -19.32 -12.70 5.28
N TYR A 91 -18.52 -11.70 5.63
CA TYR A 91 -18.40 -10.51 4.81
C TYR A 91 -17.04 -9.83 4.98
N LEU A 92 -16.78 -8.90 4.07
CA LEU A 92 -15.57 -8.09 4.02
C LEU A 92 -15.92 -6.65 4.37
N VAL A 93 -15.12 -6.04 5.24
CA VAL A 93 -15.15 -4.61 5.48
C VAL A 93 -13.96 -4.00 4.75
N ASP A 94 -14.25 -3.38 3.61
CA ASP A 94 -13.25 -2.89 2.66
C ASP A 94 -13.66 -1.53 2.08
N PRO A 95 -13.51 -0.44 2.86
CA PRO A 95 -13.85 0.90 2.39
C PRO A 95 -13.17 1.26 1.08
N LEU A 96 -11.89 0.88 0.91
CA LEU A 96 -11.13 1.24 -0.28
C LEU A 96 -11.56 0.44 -1.50
N GLY A 97 -11.64 -0.88 -1.38
CA GLY A 97 -12.05 -1.74 -2.50
C GLY A 97 -13.52 -1.55 -2.89
N TRP A 98 -14.40 -1.16 -1.96
CA TRP A 98 -15.79 -0.81 -2.30
C TRP A 98 -15.83 0.44 -3.19
N ASN A 99 -15.17 1.53 -2.77
CA ASN A 99 -15.23 2.79 -3.51
C ASN A 99 -14.59 2.66 -4.90
N ILE A 100 -13.43 2.02 -5.03
CA ILE A 100 -12.76 1.84 -6.33
C ILE A 100 -13.60 1.00 -7.29
N LEU A 101 -14.08 -0.17 -6.84
CA LEU A 101 -14.83 -1.06 -7.74
C LEU A 101 -16.24 -0.55 -8.07
N ASN A 102 -16.82 0.30 -7.23
CA ASN A 102 -18.14 0.89 -7.49
C ASN A 102 -18.10 1.88 -8.66
N VAL A 103 -16.99 2.60 -8.80
CA VAL A 103 -16.73 3.48 -9.95
C VAL A 103 -16.54 2.65 -11.23
N ASP A 104 -15.77 1.57 -11.15
CA ASP A 104 -15.37 0.79 -12.34
C ASP A 104 -16.43 -0.20 -12.87
N ALA A 105 -17.20 -0.86 -11.99
CA ALA A 105 -17.95 -2.07 -12.35
C ALA A 105 -19.48 -1.93 -12.33
N GLY A 106 -19.99 -0.76 -11.93
CA GLY A 106 -21.39 -0.57 -11.56
C GLY A 106 -21.75 -1.31 -10.26
N ALA A 107 -22.73 -0.79 -9.52
CA ALA A 107 -23.03 -1.14 -8.13
C ALA A 107 -23.30 -2.62 -7.78
N THR A 108 -23.27 -3.57 -8.74
CA THR A 108 -23.51 -5.00 -8.44
C THR A 108 -22.22 -5.77 -8.15
N GLN A 109 -21.10 -5.44 -8.80
CA GLN A 109 -19.82 -6.17 -8.63
C GLN A 109 -18.93 -5.58 -7.52
N ALA A 110 -19.10 -4.30 -7.19
CA ALA A 110 -18.40 -3.67 -6.07
C ALA A 110 -18.79 -4.25 -4.69
N ASN A 111 -19.92 -4.95 -4.64
CA ASN A 111 -20.57 -5.30 -3.38
C ASN A 111 -20.22 -6.70 -2.89
N SER A 112 -19.41 -7.48 -3.61
CA SER A 112 -19.09 -8.85 -3.19
C SER A 112 -17.81 -9.41 -3.79
N VAL A 113 -17.14 -10.28 -3.04
CA VAL A 113 -16.09 -11.18 -3.54
C VAL A 113 -16.61 -12.61 -3.43
N GLY A 114 -17.02 -13.18 -4.57
CA GLY A 114 -17.73 -14.46 -4.57
C GLY A 114 -19.03 -14.38 -3.77
N ASN A 115 -19.16 -15.24 -2.77
CA ASN A 115 -20.33 -15.31 -1.90
C ASN A 115 -20.28 -14.33 -0.71
N MET A 116 -19.18 -13.59 -0.53
CA MET A 116 -19.01 -12.66 0.59
C MET A 116 -19.40 -11.25 0.19
N ALA A 117 -20.34 -10.65 0.91
CA ALA A 117 -20.65 -9.23 0.77
C ALA A 117 -19.44 -8.37 1.16
N ARG A 118 -19.31 -7.20 0.55
CA ARG A 118 -18.34 -6.17 0.87
C ARG A 118 -19.09 -4.96 1.46
N PHE A 119 -18.47 -4.24 2.37
CA PHE A 119 -19.04 -3.02 2.96
C PHE A 119 -18.01 -1.91 3.12
N ASN A 120 -18.46 -0.65 3.08
CA ASN A 120 -17.62 0.54 3.18
C ASN A 120 -17.69 1.27 4.53
N VAL A 121 -18.50 0.81 5.48
CA VAL A 121 -18.63 1.43 6.81
C VAL A 121 -19.10 2.89 6.75
N GLY A 122 -19.96 3.21 5.78
CA GLY A 122 -20.45 4.58 5.57
C GLY A 122 -19.40 5.54 5.00
N ILE A 123 -18.22 5.06 4.60
CA ILE A 123 -17.20 5.87 3.95
C ILE A 123 -17.50 5.93 2.45
N GLY A 124 -18.12 7.03 2.03
CA GLY A 124 -18.68 7.20 0.69
C GLY A 124 -17.73 7.70 -0.40
N SER A 125 -16.47 8.04 -0.09
CA SER A 125 -15.50 8.46 -1.10
C SER A 125 -14.21 7.64 -1.04
N GLU A 126 -13.59 7.43 -2.21
CA GLU A 126 -12.33 6.71 -2.33
C GLU A 126 -11.22 7.36 -1.49
N ALA A 127 -11.19 8.68 -1.42
CA ALA A 127 -10.19 9.41 -0.66
C ALA A 127 -10.35 9.34 0.85
N ALA A 128 -11.60 9.40 1.32
CA ALA A 128 -11.90 9.16 2.73
C ALA A 128 -11.48 7.73 3.10
N ALA A 129 -11.79 6.77 2.22
CA ALA A 129 -11.45 5.37 2.41
C ALA A 129 -9.94 5.15 2.40
N GLU A 130 -9.20 5.75 1.47
CA GLU A 130 -7.74 5.69 1.44
C GLU A 130 -7.14 6.30 2.72
N ASN A 131 -7.63 7.47 3.14
CA ASN A 131 -7.16 8.10 4.37
C ASN A 131 -7.34 7.20 5.59
N PHE A 132 -8.47 6.50 5.58
CA PHE A 132 -8.87 5.61 6.64
C PHE A 132 -8.08 4.29 6.67
N VAL A 133 -7.80 3.67 5.51
CA VAL A 133 -7.16 2.34 5.46
C VAL A 133 -5.63 2.36 5.31
N THR A 134 -5.01 3.50 5.03
CA THR A 134 -3.55 3.62 4.86
C THR A 134 -2.85 4.17 6.11
N LEU A 135 -1.52 4.08 6.14
CA LEU A 135 -0.72 4.70 7.20
C LEU A 135 -0.75 6.24 7.06
N PRO A 136 -0.81 6.98 8.19
CA PRO A 136 -0.81 8.44 8.17
C PRO A 136 0.51 9.05 7.67
N ASP A 137 1.59 8.27 7.63
CA ASP A 137 2.92 8.68 7.15
C ASP A 137 3.23 8.22 5.71
N SER A 138 2.27 7.60 5.03
CA SER A 138 2.46 7.08 3.68
C SER A 138 2.29 8.18 2.63
N TRP A 139 3.33 8.99 2.47
CA TRP A 139 3.38 10.10 1.51
C TRP A 139 4.56 9.96 0.56
N ILE A 140 4.34 10.28 -0.70
CA ILE A 140 5.38 10.38 -1.73
C ILE A 140 5.56 11.84 -2.12
N THR A 141 6.81 12.31 -2.09
CA THR A 141 7.16 13.63 -2.60
C THR A 141 7.01 13.64 -4.11
N VAL A 142 6.12 14.48 -4.60
CA VAL A 142 5.88 14.69 -6.03
C VAL A 142 6.72 15.85 -6.54
N HIS A 143 6.81 16.92 -5.74
CA HIS A 143 7.56 18.11 -6.09
C HIS A 143 8.22 18.71 -4.85
N GLU A 144 9.42 19.26 -5.00
CA GLU A 144 10.18 19.92 -3.94
C GLU A 144 10.91 21.11 -4.57
N ASP A 145 10.71 22.30 -4.00
CA ASP A 145 11.30 23.54 -4.52
C ASP A 145 11.51 24.57 -3.41
N VAL A 146 12.28 25.61 -3.72
CA VAL A 146 12.45 26.81 -2.89
C VAL A 146 11.44 27.86 -3.35
N PRO A 147 10.54 28.33 -2.48
CA PRO A 147 9.54 29.31 -2.89
C PRO A 147 10.17 30.68 -3.19
N THR A 148 9.69 31.35 -4.24
CA THR A 148 10.08 32.73 -4.59
C THR A 148 9.33 33.77 -3.79
N GLY A 149 8.17 33.41 -3.25
CA GLY A 149 7.42 34.24 -2.31
C GLY A 149 6.40 33.44 -1.52
N ASN A 150 6.02 33.94 -0.35
CA ASN A 150 4.93 33.37 0.44
C ASN A 150 4.23 34.43 1.28
N ASN A 151 2.93 34.24 1.48
CA ASN A 151 2.10 35.04 2.38
C ASN A 151 1.33 34.11 3.34
N ASP A 152 0.33 34.64 4.05
CA ASP A 152 -0.41 33.90 5.07
C ASP A 152 -1.27 32.73 4.51
N ASN A 153 -1.62 32.80 3.22
CA ASN A 153 -2.58 31.90 2.58
C ASN A 153 -2.13 31.34 1.22
N SER A 154 -0.88 31.56 0.81
CA SER A 154 -0.32 31.02 -0.42
C SER A 154 1.20 31.01 -0.43
N VAL A 155 1.76 30.10 -1.23
CA VAL A 155 3.17 30.06 -1.61
C VAL A 155 3.31 30.17 -3.12
N THR A 156 4.34 30.86 -3.59
CA THR A 156 4.69 31.01 -5.00
C THR A 156 6.04 30.35 -5.25
N LEU A 157 6.13 29.50 -6.26
CA LEU A 157 7.33 28.75 -6.67
C LEU A 157 8.02 29.44 -7.85
N ASP A 158 9.26 29.05 -8.13
CA ASP A 158 9.99 29.57 -9.30
C ASP A 158 9.54 28.83 -10.57
N VAL A 159 9.36 27.53 -10.45
CA VAL A 159 8.94 26.66 -11.55
C VAL A 159 7.45 26.40 -11.47
N ALA A 160 6.77 26.40 -12.62
CA ALA A 160 5.40 25.93 -12.69
C ALA A 160 5.34 24.49 -12.20
N ILE A 161 4.35 24.18 -11.37
CA ILE A 161 4.12 22.82 -10.91
C ILE A 161 3.92 21.97 -12.18
N PRO A 162 4.66 20.87 -12.37
CA PRO A 162 4.56 20.08 -13.59
C PRO A 162 3.09 19.76 -13.87
N GLU A 163 2.66 19.96 -15.12
CA GLU A 163 1.25 19.73 -15.47
C GLU A 163 0.80 18.33 -15.04
N ASP A 164 1.66 17.31 -15.11
CA ASP A 164 1.37 15.94 -14.64
C ASP A 164 0.92 15.83 -13.16
N VAL A 165 1.23 16.84 -12.34
CA VAL A 165 0.83 16.93 -10.92
C VAL A 165 -0.52 17.61 -10.75
N TYR A 166 -0.97 18.41 -11.73
CA TYR A 166 -2.13 19.29 -11.63
C TYR A 166 -3.16 19.20 -12.78
N ASN A 167 -2.87 18.53 -13.90
CA ASN A 167 -3.61 18.75 -15.14
C ASN A 167 -5.08 18.35 -15.04
N THR A 168 -5.92 19.37 -14.94
CA THR A 168 -7.35 19.40 -15.23
C THR A 168 -7.54 19.13 -16.72
N ALA A 169 -7.73 17.88 -17.12
CA ALA A 169 -8.19 17.60 -18.48
C ALA A 169 -9.67 17.98 -18.60
N THR A 170 -9.96 19.25 -18.89
CA THR A 170 -11.29 19.75 -19.33
C THR A 170 -11.74 19.21 -20.69
N THR A 171 -11.27 18.04 -21.10
CA THR A 171 -11.67 17.39 -22.35
C THR A 171 -11.74 15.89 -22.13
N ASN A 172 -12.95 15.38 -21.88
CA ASN A 172 -13.58 14.06 -22.14
C ASN A 172 -12.77 12.87 -22.74
N ASP A 173 -11.46 12.79 -22.62
CA ASP A 173 -10.66 11.65 -23.05
C ASP A 173 -9.96 11.05 -21.83
N ASP A 174 -10.62 10.04 -21.25
CA ASP A 174 -10.21 9.21 -20.12
C ASP A 174 -8.98 8.31 -20.40
N ILE A 175 -7.95 8.80 -21.12
CA ILE A 175 -6.86 7.95 -21.62
C ILE A 175 -5.45 8.45 -21.23
N ILE A 176 -5.28 9.57 -20.52
CA ILE A 176 -3.94 9.97 -20.06
C ILE A 176 -3.78 9.85 -18.55
N ASP A 177 -3.09 8.77 -18.19
CA ASP A 177 -2.45 8.38 -16.94
C ASP A 177 -1.71 9.55 -16.24
N GLY A 178 -2.46 10.39 -15.53
CA GLY A 178 -1.95 11.41 -14.62
C GLY A 178 -2.67 11.27 -13.30
N LEU A 179 -1.92 11.22 -12.19
CA LEU A 179 -2.36 10.85 -10.85
C LEU A 179 -3.71 11.45 -10.38
N LEU A 180 -4.15 12.58 -10.93
CA LEU A 180 -5.30 13.34 -10.46
C LEU A 180 -6.69 12.91 -10.95
N ASN A 181 -6.83 12.25 -12.11
CA ASN A 181 -8.17 11.79 -12.55
C ASN A 181 -8.75 10.70 -11.62
N ARG A 182 -7.91 10.10 -10.76
CA ARG A 182 -8.36 9.21 -9.68
C ARG A 182 -8.96 9.94 -8.47
N TYR A 183 -8.83 11.28 -8.42
CA TYR A 183 -9.06 12.06 -7.20
C TYR A 183 -10.17 13.12 -7.34
N ASP A 184 -10.84 13.18 -8.48
CA ASP A 184 -12.08 13.94 -8.73
C ASP A 184 -13.10 12.92 -9.27
N SER A 185 -13.72 12.19 -8.33
CA SER A 185 -14.52 11.01 -8.62
C SER A 185 -15.92 11.35 -9.15
N ASP A 186 -16.41 12.56 -8.89
CA ASP A 186 -17.70 13.05 -9.39
C ASP A 186 -17.57 14.00 -10.60
N GLY A 187 -16.33 14.36 -10.99
CA GLY A 187 -16.03 15.17 -12.15
C GLY A 187 -16.43 16.64 -11.99
N ASP A 188 -16.58 17.11 -10.75
CA ASP A 188 -17.00 18.48 -10.46
C ASP A 188 -15.83 19.50 -10.49
N GLY A 189 -14.61 19.03 -10.72
CA GLY A 189 -13.38 19.84 -10.74
C GLY A 189 -12.81 20.13 -9.35
N VAL A 190 -13.39 19.56 -8.29
CA VAL A 190 -12.90 19.59 -6.91
C VAL A 190 -12.22 18.26 -6.64
N ILE A 191 -11.02 18.32 -6.03
CA ILE A 191 -10.41 17.09 -5.52
C ILE A 191 -11.25 16.61 -4.34
N ASP A 192 -11.78 15.41 -4.47
CA ASP A 192 -12.46 14.71 -3.41
C ASP A 192 -11.44 14.35 -2.31
N GLN A 193 -11.19 15.30 -1.40
CA GLN A 193 -10.41 15.18 -0.14
C GLN A 193 -8.86 15.13 -0.16
N ASP A 194 -8.29 15.21 1.06
CA ASP A 194 -6.92 15.47 1.52
C ASP A 194 -5.80 14.52 1.02
N MET A 195 -5.78 14.16 -0.25
CA MET A 195 -4.75 13.30 -0.85
C MET A 195 -3.47 14.04 -1.24
N LEU A 196 -3.56 15.37 -1.36
CA LEU A 196 -2.43 16.26 -1.60
C LEU A 196 -2.19 17.12 -0.37
N ARG A 197 -0.93 17.22 0.02
CA ARG A 197 -0.49 18.17 1.05
C ARG A 197 0.74 18.93 0.62
N LEU A 198 0.77 20.19 1.03
CA LEU A 198 1.91 21.07 0.98
C LEU A 198 2.58 21.07 2.36
N VAL A 199 3.86 20.71 2.41
CA VAL A 199 4.69 20.79 3.60
C VAL A 199 5.61 21.99 3.46
N LEU A 200 5.45 22.98 4.32
CA LEU A 200 6.24 24.20 4.39
C LEU A 200 7.33 24.03 5.44
N PHE A 201 8.59 24.28 5.09
CA PHE A 201 9.71 24.26 6.02
C PHE A 201 10.13 25.70 6.36
N SER A 202 10.32 25.97 7.66
CA SER A 202 10.86 27.27 8.12
C SER A 202 12.26 27.52 7.56
N VAL A 203 12.74 28.78 7.53
CA VAL A 203 14.12 29.11 7.09
C VAL A 203 15.18 28.24 7.78
N ASP A 204 15.01 27.99 9.08
CA ASP A 204 15.95 27.19 9.87
C ASP A 204 15.76 25.66 9.72
N GLU A 205 14.80 25.22 8.90
CA GLU A 205 14.36 23.81 8.72
C GLU A 205 13.95 23.05 10.01
N ASN A 206 13.90 23.74 11.16
CA ASN A 206 13.57 23.13 12.45
C ASN A 206 12.08 22.90 12.66
N LEU A 207 11.22 23.60 11.92
CA LEU A 207 9.77 23.50 12.02
C LEU A 207 9.17 23.23 10.63
N SER A 208 8.13 22.40 10.58
CA SER A 208 7.31 22.21 9.39
C SER A 208 5.83 22.44 9.67
N GLU A 209 5.13 23.00 8.69
CA GLU A 209 3.69 23.19 8.69
C GLU A 209 3.07 22.48 7.50
N VAL A 210 1.94 21.81 7.73
CA VAL A 210 1.23 21.06 6.69
C VAL A 210 -0.03 21.82 6.30
N ARG A 211 -0.27 21.97 5.01
CA ARG A 211 -1.50 22.52 4.44
C ARG A 211 -2.04 21.54 3.42
N TYR A 212 -3.33 21.26 3.48
CA TYR A 212 -3.94 20.33 2.53
C TYR A 212 -4.30 21.08 1.24
N ILE A 213 -4.24 20.42 0.09
CA ILE A 213 -4.72 21.01 -1.16
C ILE A 213 -6.08 20.38 -1.41
N LYS A 214 -7.15 21.16 -1.15
CA LYS A 214 -8.54 20.70 -1.13
C LYS A 214 -9.29 20.94 -2.45
N SER A 215 -8.72 21.73 -3.34
CA SER A 215 -9.33 22.04 -4.63
C SER A 215 -8.22 22.28 -5.63
N LEU A 216 -8.45 21.84 -6.87
CA LEU A 216 -7.51 22.12 -7.91
C LEU A 216 -7.33 23.65 -8.06
N SER A 217 -8.41 24.43 -8.00
CA SER A 217 -8.40 25.90 -8.12
C SER A 217 -7.43 26.65 -7.18
N GLN A 218 -6.89 25.97 -6.16
CA GLN A 218 -5.85 26.48 -5.29
C GLN A 218 -4.48 26.58 -5.96
N ILE A 219 -4.24 25.83 -7.03
CA ILE A 219 -3.02 25.84 -7.81
C ILE A 219 -3.28 26.69 -9.06
N SER A 220 -2.58 27.82 -9.14
CA SER A 220 -2.65 28.76 -10.27
C SER A 220 -1.24 29.08 -10.75
N GLY A 221 -0.80 28.37 -11.80
CA GLY A 221 0.54 28.50 -12.36
C GLY A 221 1.61 28.09 -11.34
N THR A 222 2.33 29.07 -10.79
CA THR A 222 3.37 28.85 -9.78
C THR A 222 2.88 29.05 -8.35
N THR A 223 1.62 29.47 -8.15
CA THR A 223 1.09 29.79 -6.82
C THR A 223 0.15 28.70 -6.30
N ILE A 224 0.37 28.24 -5.07
CA ILE A 224 -0.48 27.31 -4.33
C ILE A 224 -1.11 28.05 -3.17
N GLY A 225 -2.44 28.14 -3.13
CA GLY A 225 -3.20 28.78 -2.07
C GLY A 225 -3.86 27.80 -1.10
N TRP A 226 -3.96 28.16 0.17
CA TRP A 226 -4.81 27.49 1.16
C TRP A 226 -5.74 28.55 1.77
N PRO A 227 -7.00 28.65 1.30
CA PRO A 227 -7.91 29.70 1.73
C PRO A 227 -8.18 29.57 3.23
N THR A 228 -8.29 30.71 3.92
CA THR A 228 -8.62 30.78 5.35
C THR A 228 -10.11 31.08 5.60
N THR A 229 -10.89 31.20 4.53
CA THR A 229 -12.34 31.46 4.55
C THR A 229 -13.06 30.61 3.49
N GLY A 230 -14.37 30.37 3.68
CA GLY A 230 -15.18 29.56 2.76
C GLY A 230 -15.20 28.05 3.08
N THR A 231 -15.79 27.25 2.19
CA THR A 231 -16.01 25.81 2.36
C THR A 231 -14.72 25.01 2.53
N ASN A 232 -13.63 25.49 1.93
CA ASN A 232 -12.30 24.88 1.98
C ASN A 232 -11.34 25.59 2.95
N ALA A 233 -11.87 26.37 3.89
CA ALA A 233 -11.07 27.12 4.86
C ALA A 233 -10.13 26.21 5.65
N GLN A 234 -8.90 26.67 5.82
CA GLN A 234 -7.88 26.06 6.68
C GLN A 234 -7.45 27.02 7.77
N THR A 235 -6.81 26.46 8.80
CA THR A 235 -6.21 27.27 9.86
C THR A 235 -5.10 28.16 9.26
N PRO A 236 -5.09 29.48 9.57
CA PRO A 236 -4.00 30.36 9.15
C PRO A 236 -2.64 29.81 9.59
N LEU A 237 -1.57 30.21 8.90
CA LEU A 237 -0.22 29.92 9.35
C LEU A 237 0.01 30.47 10.77
N PRO A 238 0.73 29.74 11.64
CA PRO A 238 1.04 30.22 12.98
C PRO A 238 1.68 31.62 12.95
N ASP A 239 1.25 32.50 13.86
CA ASP A 239 1.78 33.86 13.97
C ASP A 239 3.09 33.88 14.79
N ASN A 240 4.07 33.07 14.35
CA ASN A 240 5.39 32.94 14.98
C ASN A 240 6.50 33.60 14.16
N GLY A 241 6.16 34.28 13.06
CA GLY A 241 7.11 34.89 12.12
C GLY A 241 7.92 33.91 11.28
N GLN A 242 7.79 32.59 11.48
CA GLN A 242 8.59 31.57 10.81
C GLN A 242 8.09 31.21 9.41
N TYR A 243 6.82 31.47 9.11
CA TYR A 243 6.20 31.11 7.84
C TYR A 243 5.61 32.32 7.11
N ARG A 244 5.99 33.55 7.47
CA ARG A 244 5.48 34.79 6.86
C ARG A 244 6.61 35.58 6.23
N ASN A 245 6.28 36.47 5.29
CA ASN A 245 7.23 37.40 4.67
C ASN A 245 8.44 36.70 4.01
N ASN A 246 8.21 35.65 3.22
CA ASN A 246 9.26 34.90 2.53
C ASN A 246 10.20 34.12 3.46
N ASN A 247 9.73 33.74 4.67
CA ASN A 247 10.50 32.94 5.63
C ASN A 247 10.31 31.40 5.45
N VAL A 248 9.91 30.95 4.27
CA VAL A 248 9.86 29.52 3.94
C VAL A 248 11.12 29.15 3.15
N SER A 249 11.96 28.25 3.67
CA SER A 249 13.17 27.80 2.96
C SER A 249 12.87 26.84 1.83
N ARG A 250 11.86 25.99 2.05
CA ARG A 250 11.58 24.85 1.20
C ARG A 250 10.12 24.48 1.29
N VAL A 251 9.57 24.04 0.18
CA VAL A 251 8.25 23.42 0.13
C VAL A 251 8.35 22.02 -0.45
N ARG A 252 7.45 21.15 0.00
CA ARG A 252 7.21 19.85 -0.61
C ARG A 252 5.74 19.68 -0.91
N ILE A 253 5.44 19.25 -2.12
CA ILE A 253 4.12 18.76 -2.48
C ILE A 253 4.19 17.25 -2.39
N GLU A 254 3.33 16.69 -1.56
CA GLU A 254 3.28 15.27 -1.29
C GLU A 254 1.90 14.74 -1.65
N VAL A 255 1.87 13.60 -2.32
CA VAL A 255 0.66 12.81 -2.58
C VAL A 255 0.66 11.62 -1.64
N ARG A 256 -0.51 11.23 -1.17
CA ARG A 256 -0.65 10.03 -0.37
C ARG A 256 -0.34 8.78 -1.21
N GLU A 257 0.51 7.90 -0.68
CA GLU A 257 0.82 6.63 -1.34
C GLU A 257 -0.01 5.51 -0.70
N ARG A 258 -0.71 4.71 -1.50
CA ARG A 258 -1.36 3.45 -1.09
C ARG A 258 -0.35 2.32 -0.86
N ARG A 259 0.76 2.61 -0.19
CA ARG A 259 1.86 1.65 -0.03
C ARG A 259 1.39 0.41 0.73
N SER A 260 0.63 0.62 1.80
CA SER A 260 -0.01 -0.45 2.54
C SER A 260 -1.43 -0.04 2.94
N THR A 261 -2.35 -0.98 2.78
CA THR A 261 -3.78 -0.81 3.09
C THR A 261 -4.27 -2.01 3.88
N TRP A 262 -5.38 -1.88 4.59
CA TRP A 262 -6.01 -2.99 5.29
C TRP A 262 -7.46 -3.21 4.85
N MET A 263 -7.94 -4.43 5.08
CA MET A 263 -9.33 -4.86 4.96
C MET A 263 -9.65 -5.73 6.18
N LEU A 264 -10.88 -5.71 6.68
CA LEU A 264 -11.33 -6.71 7.65
C LEU A 264 -12.06 -7.81 6.93
N ASN A 265 -11.80 -9.03 7.36
CA ASN A 265 -12.58 -10.19 7.04
C ASN A 265 -13.33 -10.61 8.30
N VAL A 266 -14.66 -10.56 8.25
CA VAL A 266 -15.53 -10.88 9.37
C VAL A 266 -16.16 -12.22 9.09
N ARG A 267 -15.80 -13.20 9.92
CA ARG A 267 -16.37 -14.55 9.89
C ARG A 267 -17.33 -14.70 11.04
N ASN A 268 -18.58 -15.00 10.74
CA ASN A 268 -19.52 -15.27 11.80
C ASN A 268 -19.20 -16.62 12.46
N PHE A 269 -19.19 -16.64 13.78
CA PHE A 269 -19.03 -17.86 14.55
C PHE A 269 -20.05 -17.88 15.68
N THR A 270 -21.23 -18.42 15.40
CA THR A 270 -22.26 -18.59 16.43
C THR A 270 -21.98 -19.84 17.25
N VAL A 271 -21.40 -19.68 18.45
CA VAL A 271 -21.36 -20.75 19.48
C VAL A 271 -22.67 -20.80 20.25
N ASP A 272 -23.20 -19.62 20.59
CA ASP A 272 -24.44 -19.41 21.31
C ASP A 272 -25.31 -18.45 20.49
N PRO A 273 -26.53 -18.84 20.07
CA PRO A 273 -27.41 -17.97 19.30
C PRO A 273 -27.87 -16.72 20.07
N SER A 274 -27.62 -16.64 21.39
CA SER A 274 -27.95 -15.47 22.21
C SER A 274 -26.82 -14.44 22.34
N VAL A 275 -25.58 -14.78 21.94
CA VAL A 275 -24.43 -13.87 21.98
C VAL A 275 -23.79 -13.84 20.59
N PRO A 276 -24.00 -12.78 19.79
CA PRO A 276 -23.34 -12.67 18.50
C PRO A 276 -21.82 -12.62 18.73
N GLN A 277 -21.08 -13.51 18.08
CA GLN A 277 -19.63 -13.51 18.11
C GLN A 277 -19.12 -13.56 16.68
N ALA A 278 -18.18 -12.67 16.39
CA ALA A 278 -17.53 -12.62 15.10
C ALA A 278 -16.02 -12.84 15.27
N LEU A 279 -15.45 -13.69 14.41
CA LEU A 279 -14.01 -13.82 14.25
C LEU A 279 -13.56 -12.79 13.22
N VAL A 280 -12.72 -11.86 13.64
CA VAL A 280 -12.22 -10.79 12.77
C VAL A 280 -10.77 -11.06 12.43
N ASP A 281 -10.46 -11.06 11.13
CA ASP A 281 -9.10 -11.11 10.61
C ASP A 281 -8.78 -9.78 9.92
N VAL A 282 -7.64 -9.16 10.23
CA VAL A 282 -7.12 -7.99 9.49
C VAL A 282 -6.20 -8.48 8.39
N VAL A 283 -6.55 -8.15 7.16
CA VAL A 283 -5.77 -8.48 5.96
C VAL A 283 -5.00 -7.25 5.55
N ILE A 284 -3.67 -7.34 5.52
CA ILE A 284 -2.81 -6.24 5.09
C ILE A 284 -2.35 -6.47 3.65
N PHE A 285 -2.47 -5.44 2.83
CA PHE A 285 -2.00 -5.45 1.45
C PHE A 285 -0.83 -4.49 1.26
N PHE A 286 0.04 -4.80 0.30
CA PHE A 286 1.08 -3.94 -0.23
C PHE A 286 0.68 -3.49 -1.64
N ARG A 287 0.59 -2.17 -1.84
CA ARG A 287 0.24 -1.55 -3.13
C ARG A 287 -0.97 -2.22 -3.79
N ARG A 288 -2.06 -2.34 -3.01
CA ARG A 288 -3.31 -2.91 -3.50
C ARG A 288 -3.89 -2.01 -4.59
N ALA A 289 -4.20 -2.60 -5.74
CA ALA A 289 -5.00 -2.00 -6.79
C ALA A 289 -6.21 -2.93 -7.01
N PRO A 290 -7.31 -2.76 -6.25
CA PRO A 290 -8.46 -3.63 -6.42
C PRO A 290 -9.00 -3.46 -7.84
N SER A 291 -9.06 -4.57 -8.57
CA SER A 291 -9.68 -4.65 -9.88
C SER A 291 -10.58 -5.88 -9.92
N VAL A 292 -11.56 -5.88 -10.82
CA VAL A 292 -12.51 -7.00 -10.95
C VAL A 292 -11.76 -8.29 -11.32
N GLU A 293 -10.69 -8.19 -12.11
CA GLU A 293 -9.87 -9.32 -12.52
C GLU A 293 -9.10 -9.94 -11.34
N ASP A 294 -8.62 -9.09 -10.42
CA ASP A 294 -7.84 -9.50 -9.24
C ASP A 294 -8.70 -10.16 -8.15
N GLU A 295 -10.03 -10.01 -8.23
CA GLU A 295 -11.01 -10.57 -7.28
C GLU A 295 -11.87 -11.67 -7.91
N THR A 296 -11.46 -12.16 -9.08
CA THR A 296 -12.05 -13.34 -9.71
C THR A 296 -12.00 -14.55 -8.80
N THR A 297 -13.10 -15.30 -8.79
CA THR A 297 -13.23 -16.50 -7.97
C THR A 297 -13.06 -17.77 -8.77
N PHE A 298 -12.46 -18.78 -8.15
CA PHE A 298 -12.14 -20.06 -8.76
C PHE A 298 -12.66 -21.20 -7.91
N ASN A 299 -13.09 -22.29 -8.53
CA ASN A 299 -13.53 -23.48 -7.81
C ASN A 299 -12.34 -24.38 -7.50
N LEU A 300 -12.22 -24.83 -6.25
CA LEU A 300 -11.21 -25.80 -5.84
C LEU A 300 -11.73 -27.24 -5.97
N THR A 301 -10.87 -28.12 -6.46
CA THR A 301 -11.12 -29.57 -6.44
C THR A 301 -10.05 -30.23 -5.57
N PHE A 302 -10.48 -31.04 -4.60
CA PHE A 302 -9.59 -31.77 -3.72
C PHE A 302 -8.86 -32.88 -4.50
N VAL A 303 -7.54 -32.95 -4.37
CA VAL A 303 -6.72 -33.97 -5.02
C VAL A 303 -6.17 -34.94 -3.98
N VAL A 304 -5.39 -34.42 -3.03
CA VAL A 304 -4.81 -35.16 -1.91
C VAL A 304 -4.71 -34.22 -0.71
N PRO A 305 -4.47 -34.70 0.53
CA PRO A 305 -4.38 -33.82 1.69
C PRO A 305 -3.47 -32.61 1.44
N ARG A 306 -4.00 -31.41 1.71
CA ARG A 306 -3.38 -30.08 1.47
C ARG A 306 -3.20 -29.65 0.02
N THR A 307 -3.42 -30.53 -0.95
CA THR A 307 -3.21 -30.20 -2.37
C THR A 307 -4.52 -30.16 -3.13
N TYR A 308 -4.75 -29.03 -3.75
CA TYR A 308 -5.98 -28.71 -4.46
C TYR A 308 -5.64 -28.37 -5.90
N SER A 309 -6.51 -28.76 -6.82
CA SER A 309 -6.47 -28.25 -8.18
C SER A 309 -7.41 -27.06 -8.33
N VAL A 310 -6.93 -25.99 -8.95
CA VAL A 310 -7.71 -24.78 -9.21
C VAL A 310 -8.39 -24.92 -10.56
N GLY A 311 -9.72 -24.93 -10.58
CA GLY A 311 -10.50 -24.92 -11.82
C GLY A 311 -10.42 -23.53 -12.46
N VAL A 312 -9.77 -23.42 -13.62
CA VAL A 312 -9.62 -22.16 -14.34
C VAL A 312 -10.56 -22.15 -15.54
N ALA A 313 -11.62 -21.35 -15.47
CA ALA A 313 -12.48 -21.05 -16.60
C ALA A 313 -12.14 -19.63 -17.08
N GLY A 314 -11.06 -19.47 -17.85
CA GLY A 314 -10.59 -18.17 -18.35
C GLY A 314 -9.12 -17.90 -18.04
N ASP A 315 -8.83 -16.64 -17.70
CA ASP A 315 -7.47 -16.22 -17.38
C ASP A 315 -6.95 -16.87 -16.11
N LYS A 316 -5.67 -17.22 -16.16
CA LYS A 316 -5.01 -17.94 -15.09
C LYS A 316 -4.73 -16.98 -13.93
N PRO A 317 -5.12 -17.32 -12.69
CA PRO A 317 -4.84 -16.45 -11.55
C PRO A 317 -3.33 -16.32 -11.35
N LYS A 318 -2.89 -15.10 -10.97
CA LYS A 318 -1.49 -14.84 -10.63
C LYS A 318 -1.16 -15.36 -9.24
N ILE A 319 -0.95 -16.68 -9.14
CA ILE A 319 -0.63 -17.35 -7.87
C ILE A 319 0.89 -17.39 -7.66
N LYS A 320 1.36 -17.09 -6.45
CA LYS A 320 2.79 -17.21 -6.09
C LYS A 320 2.97 -18.00 -4.80
N LYS A 321 4.12 -18.66 -4.64
CA LYS A 321 4.48 -19.26 -3.35
C LYS A 321 4.50 -18.19 -2.26
N GLY A 322 3.88 -18.48 -1.12
CA GLY A 322 3.81 -17.61 0.04
C GLY A 322 2.70 -16.57 -0.01
N SER A 323 1.94 -16.44 -1.11
CA SER A 323 0.73 -15.62 -1.14
C SER A 323 -0.42 -16.28 -0.39
N PHE A 324 -1.52 -15.56 -0.30
CA PHE A 324 -2.73 -15.99 0.37
C PHE A 324 -3.85 -16.22 -0.66
N MET A 325 -4.81 -17.06 -0.27
CA MET A 325 -6.10 -17.19 -0.93
C MET A 325 -7.20 -17.04 0.12
N LEU A 326 -8.31 -16.43 -0.28
CA LEU A 326 -9.53 -16.32 0.51
C LEU A 326 -10.50 -17.41 0.08
N ASP A 327 -10.92 -18.26 1.00
CA ASP A 327 -12.09 -19.13 0.80
C ASP A 327 -13.36 -18.31 1.03
N THR A 328 -14.09 -18.03 -0.05
CA THR A 328 -15.29 -17.16 -0.01
C THR A 328 -16.50 -17.85 0.62
N ASP A 329 -16.49 -19.17 0.77
CA ASP A 329 -17.59 -19.90 1.43
C ASP A 329 -17.44 -19.86 2.96
N THR A 330 -16.21 -20.02 3.45
CA THR A 330 -15.93 -20.04 4.90
C THR A 330 -15.37 -18.73 5.44
N GLY A 331 -15.01 -17.80 4.56
CA GLY A 331 -14.22 -16.59 4.87
C GLY A 331 -12.80 -16.90 5.35
N ALA A 332 -12.30 -18.14 5.25
CA ALA A 332 -10.99 -18.48 5.81
C ALA A 332 -9.84 -18.08 4.88
N TRP A 333 -8.79 -17.51 5.46
CA TRP A 333 -7.55 -17.21 4.74
C TRP A 333 -6.57 -18.37 4.82
N HIS A 334 -6.02 -18.75 3.66
CA HIS A 334 -5.06 -19.84 3.54
C HIS A 334 -3.78 -19.36 2.87
N ARG A 335 -2.64 -19.70 3.46
CA ARG A 335 -1.32 -19.41 2.86
C ARG A 335 -0.89 -20.54 1.94
N ILE A 336 -0.41 -20.17 0.75
CA ILE A 336 0.04 -21.08 -0.30
C ILE A 336 1.49 -21.45 -0.05
N GLN A 337 1.76 -22.73 0.21
CA GLN A 337 3.10 -23.25 0.47
C GLN A 337 3.85 -23.62 -0.82
N LYS A 338 3.14 -24.15 -1.81
CA LYS A 338 3.70 -24.58 -3.10
C LYS A 338 2.69 -24.32 -4.21
N VAL A 339 3.19 -23.91 -5.36
CA VAL A 339 2.45 -23.81 -6.63
C VAL A 339 3.14 -24.75 -7.61
N ASP A 340 2.37 -25.59 -8.29
CA ASP A 340 2.80 -26.41 -9.41
C ASP A 340 2.06 -25.94 -10.67
N GLU A 341 2.79 -25.16 -11.47
CA GLU A 341 2.29 -24.57 -12.71
C GLU A 341 2.44 -25.53 -13.91
N THR A 342 3.12 -26.66 -13.72
CA THR A 342 3.41 -27.61 -14.81
C THR A 342 2.22 -28.52 -15.13
N THR A 343 1.25 -28.58 -14.22
CA THR A 343 0.03 -29.37 -14.39
C THR A 343 -1.14 -28.48 -14.81
N ASP A 344 -1.95 -28.97 -15.74
CA ASP A 344 -3.25 -28.39 -16.05
C ASP A 344 -4.34 -29.38 -15.60
N PRO A 345 -5.17 -29.06 -14.59
CA PRO A 345 -5.25 -27.80 -13.83
C PRO A 345 -4.07 -27.54 -12.87
N TYR A 346 -3.85 -26.25 -12.52
CA TYR A 346 -2.87 -25.80 -11.52
C TYR A 346 -3.05 -26.52 -10.21
N ARG A 347 -1.95 -26.95 -9.58
CA ARG A 347 -1.99 -27.53 -8.24
C ARG A 347 -1.35 -26.60 -7.24
N ILE A 348 -2.07 -26.32 -6.16
CA ILE A 348 -1.58 -25.55 -5.02
C ILE A 348 -1.54 -26.45 -3.80
N THR A 349 -0.50 -26.29 -2.97
CA THR A 349 -0.41 -26.91 -1.65
C THR A 349 -0.52 -25.84 -0.59
N LEU A 350 -1.43 -26.00 0.35
CA LEU A 350 -1.63 -25.07 1.47
C LEU A 350 -0.73 -25.41 2.67
N GLU A 351 -0.32 -24.39 3.41
CA GLU A 351 0.57 -24.55 4.57
C GLU A 351 -0.07 -25.37 5.70
N LYS A 352 -1.33 -25.08 6.02
CA LYS A 352 -2.12 -25.78 7.04
C LYS A 352 -3.23 -26.60 6.40
N ASN A 353 -3.58 -27.71 7.04
CA ASN A 353 -4.84 -28.39 6.73
C ASN A 353 -5.97 -27.42 7.08
N SER A 354 -6.85 -27.15 6.13
CA SER A 354 -8.21 -26.71 6.43
C SER A 354 -8.87 -27.74 7.36
N ALA A 355 -9.73 -27.30 8.27
CA ALA A 355 -10.44 -28.20 9.19
C ALA A 355 -11.39 -29.18 8.49
N GLY A 356 -11.56 -29.07 7.16
CA GLY A 356 -12.28 -29.98 6.28
C GLY A 356 -11.70 -29.97 4.86
N SER A 357 -12.27 -30.80 3.96
CA SER A 357 -11.93 -30.76 2.54
C SER A 357 -12.49 -29.49 1.91
N LEU A 358 -11.63 -28.65 1.30
CA LEU A 358 -12.07 -27.49 0.50
C LEU A 358 -12.58 -27.88 -0.90
N GLY A 359 -12.85 -29.17 -1.14
CA GLY A 359 -13.34 -29.64 -2.44
C GLY A 359 -14.74 -29.09 -2.71
N GLY A 360 -14.90 -28.37 -3.82
CA GLY A 360 -16.14 -27.69 -4.19
C GLY A 360 -16.25 -26.26 -3.68
N HIS A 361 -15.29 -25.77 -2.89
CA HIS A 361 -15.30 -24.40 -2.40
C HIS A 361 -14.90 -23.41 -3.49
N THR A 362 -15.41 -22.19 -3.37
CA THR A 362 -15.06 -21.04 -4.22
C THR A 362 -14.03 -20.16 -3.51
N VAL A 363 -12.90 -19.89 -4.18
CA VAL A 363 -11.78 -19.12 -3.61
C VAL A 363 -11.37 -17.93 -4.48
N ALA A 364 -10.89 -16.86 -3.85
CA ALA A 364 -10.33 -15.68 -4.51
C ALA A 364 -8.82 -15.57 -4.25
N PHE A 365 -8.05 -15.18 -5.28
CA PHE A 365 -6.60 -14.98 -5.18
C PHE A 365 -6.27 -13.49 -5.19
N MET A 366 -6.45 -12.82 -4.05
CA MET A 366 -6.15 -11.40 -3.94
C MET A 366 -4.64 -11.14 -4.03
N GLN A 367 -4.26 -10.19 -4.88
CA GLN A 367 -2.87 -9.77 -5.04
C GLN A 367 -2.43 -8.84 -3.90
N GLY A 368 -1.11 -8.78 -3.68
CA GLY A 368 -0.52 -7.83 -2.73
C GLY A 368 -0.68 -8.17 -1.24
N VAL A 369 -1.37 -9.25 -0.84
CA VAL A 369 -1.49 -9.62 0.58
C VAL A 369 -0.10 -9.86 1.19
N ILE A 370 0.25 -9.08 2.22
CA ILE A 370 1.49 -9.23 3.01
C ILE A 370 1.30 -10.32 4.06
N ASP A 371 0.27 -10.17 4.88
CA ASP A 371 -0.04 -11.06 6.00
C ASP A 371 -1.51 -10.92 6.43
N VAL A 372 -1.99 -11.91 7.18
CA VAL A 372 -3.35 -11.96 7.74
C VAL A 372 -3.26 -12.13 9.25
N TYR A 373 -3.76 -11.14 9.99
CA TYR A 373 -3.68 -11.10 11.45
C TYR A 373 -5.04 -11.42 12.07
N PRO A 374 -5.19 -12.55 12.79
CA PRO A 374 -6.41 -12.81 13.53
C PRO A 374 -6.49 -11.88 14.74
N LEU A 375 -7.59 -11.12 14.87
CA LEU A 375 -7.90 -10.33 16.08
C LEU A 375 -8.61 -11.18 17.15
N GLY A 376 -9.06 -12.38 16.79
CA GLY A 376 -9.82 -13.27 17.65
C GLY A 376 -11.33 -12.99 17.60
N SER A 377 -12.05 -13.48 18.59
CA SER A 377 -13.49 -13.29 18.73
C SER A 377 -13.78 -11.91 19.31
N LYS A 378 -14.62 -11.12 18.62
CA LYS A 378 -15.19 -9.88 19.13
C LYS A 378 -16.64 -10.16 19.59
N PRO A 379 -16.99 -9.74 20.83
CA PRO A 379 -18.33 -9.96 21.41
C PRO A 379 -19.34 -8.89 21.00
#